data_AF-A0A8C6ZGN0-F1
#
_entry.id   AF-A0A8C6ZGN0-F1
#
_cell.length_a   1.000
_cell.length_b   1.000
_cell.length_c   1.000
_cell.angle_alpha   90.00
_cell.angle_beta   90.00
_cell.angle_gamma   90.00
#
_symmetry.space_group_name_H-M   'P 1'
#
loop_
_entity.id
_entity.type
_entity.pdbx_description
1 polymer ?
#
loop_
_entity_poly.entity_id
_entity_poly.type
_entity_poly.pdbx_seq_one_letter_code
_entity_poly.pdbx_strand_id
1 'polypeptide(L)'
;MKNGKSPVIIDNTNIHAWEMKPYVMMAREHNYEVTFREPDTPWKFNVPELTRRNSHGVPRHTIQRMKDEYEHGVTFHSVLRAAEPSAAPRGAWRLRHGAPAAPAARPRAHEHGLQRTCSAHRNYNSH
;
A
#
# COMPACT_ATOMS: atom_id res chain seq x y z
N MET A 1 -16.48 0.10 -1.55
CA MET A 1 -16.99 -0.84 -2.58
C MET A 1 -18.50 -1.15 -2.46
N LYS A 2 -19.21 -0.62 -1.45
CA LYS A 2 -20.62 -0.93 -1.14
C LYS A 2 -21.67 -0.45 -2.17
N ASN A 3 -21.36 0.57 -2.98
CA ASN A 3 -22.32 1.18 -3.91
C ASN A 3 -22.22 0.66 -5.35
N GLY A 4 -21.50 -0.44 -5.59
CA GLY A 4 -21.37 -1.03 -6.93
C GLY A 4 -20.54 -0.22 -7.95
N LYS A 5 -19.85 0.84 -7.52
CA LYS A 5 -18.96 1.67 -8.36
C LYS A 5 -17.72 0.88 -8.81
N SER A 6 -17.39 0.93 -10.09
CA SER A 6 -16.24 0.24 -10.69
C SER A 6 -15.56 1.12 -11.74
N PRO A 7 -14.20 1.22 -11.79
CA PRO A 7 -13.25 0.62 -10.84
C PRO A 7 -13.14 1.42 -9.53
N VAL A 8 -12.64 0.77 -8.48
CA VAL A 8 -12.21 1.42 -7.24
C VAL A 8 -10.69 1.35 -7.16
N ILE A 9 -10.02 2.51 -7.17
CA ILE A 9 -8.56 2.64 -7.14
C ILE A 9 -8.13 3.02 -5.73
N ILE A 10 -7.27 2.19 -5.12
CA ILE A 10 -6.62 2.47 -3.83
C ILE A 10 -5.16 2.82 -4.11
N ASP A 11 -4.87 4.12 -4.08
CA ASP A 11 -3.54 4.67 -4.33
C ASP A 11 -2.82 4.95 -3.00
N ASN A 12 -1.98 4.01 -2.58
CA ASN A 12 -1.21 4.07 -1.35
C ASN A 12 0.16 3.41 -1.55
N THR A 13 1.07 3.63 -0.61
CA THR A 13 2.41 3.05 -0.66
C THR A 13 2.36 1.51 -0.67
N ASN A 14 1.61 0.90 0.27
CA ASN A 14 1.36 -0.54 0.32
C ASN A 14 2.62 -1.40 0.11
N ILE A 15 3.66 -1.14 0.92
CA ILE A 15 4.96 -1.82 0.77
C ILE A 15 4.92 -3.27 1.27
N HIS A 16 3.95 -3.61 2.12
CA HIS A 16 3.74 -4.97 2.64
C HIS A 16 2.40 -5.55 2.23
N ALA A 17 2.37 -6.87 2.03
CA ALA A 17 1.17 -7.62 1.68
C ALA A 17 0.04 -7.43 2.72
N TRP A 18 0.37 -7.38 4.01
CA TRP A 18 -0.63 -7.23 5.08
C TRP A 18 -1.36 -5.88 5.03
N GLU A 19 -0.72 -4.82 4.53
CA GLU A 19 -1.33 -3.48 4.41
C GLU A 19 -2.49 -3.48 3.40
N MET A 20 -2.42 -4.36 2.40
CA MET A 20 -3.44 -4.50 1.35
C MET A 20 -4.57 -5.45 1.72
N LYS A 21 -4.39 -6.27 2.76
CA LYS A 21 -5.38 -7.25 3.22
C LYS A 21 -6.77 -6.67 3.46
N PRO A 22 -6.96 -5.52 4.14
CA PRO A 22 -8.30 -4.94 4.29
C PRO A 22 -8.96 -4.57 2.95
N TYR A 23 -8.20 -4.12 1.94
CA TYR A 23 -8.75 -3.81 0.63
C TYR A 23 -9.17 -5.07 -0.13
N VAL A 24 -8.36 -6.12 -0.03
CA VAL A 24 -8.63 -7.42 -0.64
C VAL A 24 -9.86 -8.10 -0.02
N MET A 25 -9.97 -8.07 1.31
CA MET A 25 -11.14 -8.62 2.02
C MET A 25 -12.42 -7.89 1.61
N MET A 26 -12.39 -6.55 1.60
CA MET A 26 -13.54 -5.74 1.17
C MET A 26 -13.92 -6.01 -0.29
N ALA A 27 -12.94 -6.17 -1.18
CA ALA A 27 -13.20 -6.48 -2.58
C ALA A 27 -13.87 -7.86 -2.74
N ARG A 28 -13.36 -8.87 -2.02
CA ARG A 28 -13.91 -10.22 -2.02
C ARG A 28 -15.36 -10.25 -1.53
N GLU A 29 -15.66 -9.57 -0.43
CA GLU A 29 -17.02 -9.48 0.13
C GLU A 29 -18.03 -8.83 -0.82
N HIS A 30 -17.56 -8.01 -1.76
CA HIS A 30 -18.41 -7.26 -2.69
C HIS A 30 -18.31 -7.75 -4.14
N ASN A 31 -17.74 -8.94 -4.39
CA ASN A 31 -17.54 -9.52 -5.73
C ASN A 31 -16.72 -8.62 -6.67
N TYR A 32 -15.61 -8.07 -6.17
CA TYR A 32 -14.61 -7.38 -6.98
C TYR A 32 -13.38 -8.27 -7.18
N GLU A 33 -12.87 -8.26 -8.40
CA GLU A 33 -11.55 -8.76 -8.74
C GLU A 33 -10.50 -7.69 -8.40
N VAL A 34 -9.40 -8.08 -7.75
CA VAL A 34 -8.33 -7.16 -7.35
C VAL A 34 -7.09 -7.40 -8.18
N THR A 35 -6.53 -6.32 -8.71
CA THR A 35 -5.21 -6.31 -9.36
C THR A 35 -4.26 -5.39 -8.60
N PHE A 36 -3.01 -5.81 -8.48
CA PHE A 36 -1.93 -5.01 -7.86
C PHE A 36 -1.05 -4.42 -8.96
N ARG A 37 -0.78 -3.12 -8.88
CA ARG A 37 0.08 -2.41 -9.83
C ARG A 37 1.19 -1.71 -9.09
N GLU A 38 2.41 -2.01 -9.50
CA GLU A 38 3.59 -1.22 -9.12
C GLU A 38 3.72 -0.03 -10.08
N PRO A 39 4.45 1.03 -9.70
CA PRO A 39 4.63 2.18 -10.53
C PRO A 39 5.53 1.79 -11.70
N ASP A 40 5.19 2.24 -12.89
CA ASP A 40 6.02 2.06 -14.07
C ASP A 40 6.92 3.29 -14.27
N THR A 41 7.84 3.48 -13.33
CA THR A 41 8.83 4.55 -13.44
C THR A 41 10.25 4.02 -13.22
N PRO A 42 11.25 4.57 -13.94
CA PRO A 42 12.65 4.18 -13.76
C PRO A 42 13.17 4.44 -12.35
N TRP A 43 12.58 5.39 -11.62
CA TRP A 43 13.01 5.82 -10.29
C TRP A 43 12.24 5.18 -9.14
N LYS A 44 11.37 4.21 -9.39
CA LYS A 44 10.47 3.64 -8.37
C LYS A 44 11.18 3.08 -7.13
N PHE A 45 12.45 2.70 -7.26
CA PHE A 45 13.31 2.22 -6.16
C PHE A 45 14.59 3.06 -5.98
N ASN A 46 14.66 4.26 -6.57
CA ASN A 46 15.83 5.14 -6.49
C ASN A 46 15.69 6.12 -5.31
N VAL A 47 16.29 5.81 -4.16
CA VAL A 47 16.16 6.62 -2.92
C VAL A 47 16.54 8.10 -3.10
N PRO A 48 17.67 8.46 -3.74
CA PRO A 48 17.96 9.86 -4.06
C PRO A 48 16.83 10.56 -4.82
N GLU A 49 16.31 9.93 -5.87
CA GLU A 49 15.27 10.54 -6.70
C GLU A 49 13.92 10.61 -5.97
N LEU A 50 13.59 9.59 -5.18
CA LEU A 50 12.41 9.58 -4.31
C LEU A 50 12.50 10.68 -3.24
N THR A 51 13.68 10.90 -2.68
CA THR A 51 13.91 11.97 -1.69
C THR A 51 13.80 13.35 -2.34
N ARG A 52 14.30 13.50 -3.57
CA ARG A 52 14.23 14.75 -4.33
C ARG A 52 12.79 15.11 -4.73
N ARG A 53 11.96 14.11 -5.07
CA ARG A 53 10.56 14.26 -5.47
C ARG A 53 9.58 14.29 -4.29
N ASN A 54 10.04 13.93 -3.10
CA ASN A 54 9.22 13.87 -1.90
C ASN A 54 8.77 15.26 -1.44
N SER A 55 7.50 15.57 -1.70
CA SER A 55 6.82 16.81 -1.29
C SER A 55 6.23 16.77 0.12
N HIS A 56 6.17 15.58 0.75
CA HIS A 56 5.52 15.37 2.05
C HIS A 56 6.51 15.39 3.22
N GLY A 57 7.78 15.73 2.97
CA GLY A 57 8.79 15.85 4.02
C GLY A 57 9.21 14.52 4.65
N VAL A 58 8.97 13.38 3.98
CA VAL A 58 9.45 12.07 4.45
C VAL A 58 10.97 12.05 4.53
N PRO A 59 11.58 11.76 5.70
CA PRO A 59 13.03 11.70 5.80
C PRO A 59 13.64 10.64 4.87
N ARG A 60 14.83 10.92 4.31
CA ARG A 60 15.55 9.97 3.44
C ARG A 60 15.72 8.59 4.05
N HIS A 61 16.01 8.51 5.35
CA HIS A 61 16.18 7.22 6.04
C HIS A 61 14.87 6.40 6.07
N THR A 62 13.72 7.07 6.12
CA THR A 62 12.40 6.42 6.04
C THR A 62 12.14 5.90 4.63
N ILE A 63 12.45 6.68 3.59
CA ILE A 63 12.35 6.23 2.19
C ILE A 63 13.27 5.03 1.93
N GLN A 64 14.51 5.08 2.43
CA GLN A 64 15.45 3.95 2.36
C GLN A 64 14.86 2.70 3.01
N ARG A 65 14.33 2.82 4.23
CA ARG A 65 13.69 1.70 4.92
C ARG A 65 12.49 1.16 4.15
N MET A 66 11.60 2.04 3.66
CA MET A 66 10.44 1.65 2.86
C MET A 66 10.82 0.88 1.60
N LYS A 67 11.92 1.27 0.94
CA LYS A 67 12.48 0.54 -0.20
C LYS A 67 12.99 -0.84 0.22
N ASP A 68 13.74 -0.91 1.30
CA ASP A 68 14.38 -2.15 1.73
C ASP A 68 13.36 -3.17 2.27
N GLU A 69 12.23 -2.68 2.81
CA GLU A 69 11.09 -3.48 3.28
C GLU A 69 10.06 -3.78 2.17
N TYR A 70 10.23 -3.25 0.95
CA TYR A 70 9.25 -3.41 -0.13
C TYR A 70 9.13 -4.87 -0.58
N GLU A 71 7.98 -5.49 -0.30
CA GLU A 71 7.66 -6.83 -0.76
C GLU A 71 7.30 -6.80 -2.24
N HIS A 72 7.89 -7.71 -3.03
CA HIS A 72 7.64 -7.83 -4.47
C HIS A 72 6.79 -9.06 -4.79
N GLY A 73 6.21 -9.11 -6.00
CA GLY A 73 5.48 -10.29 -6.47
C GLY A 73 4.22 -10.61 -5.64
N VAL A 74 3.60 -9.59 -5.06
CA VAL A 74 2.40 -9.75 -4.24
C VAL A 74 1.23 -10.25 -5.10
N THR A 75 0.56 -11.29 -4.61
CA THR A 75 -0.62 -11.91 -5.22
C THR A 75 -1.82 -11.84 -4.29
N PHE A 76 -3.02 -12.09 -4.81
CA PHE A 76 -4.24 -12.12 -4.00
C PHE A 76 -4.11 -13.11 -2.83
N HIS A 77 -3.57 -14.30 -3.09
CA HIS A 77 -3.37 -15.34 -2.09
C HIS A 77 -2.29 -14.99 -1.06
N SER A 78 -1.18 -14.36 -1.48
CA SER A 78 -0.14 -13.94 -0.52
C SER A 78 -0.67 -12.86 0.42
N VAL A 79 -1.48 -11.92 -0.08
CA VAL A 79 -2.15 -10.90 0.75
C VAL A 79 -3.12 -11.53 1.75
N LEU A 80 -3.94 -12.51 1.34
CA LEU A 80 -4.85 -13.18 2.26
C LEU A 80 -4.13 -13.92 3.39
N ARG A 81 -2.97 -14.52 3.10
CA ARG A 81 -2.15 -15.21 4.11
C ARG A 81 -1.28 -14.27 4.94
N ALA A 82 -1.07 -13.03 4.51
CA ALA A 82 -0.24 -12.08 5.22
C ALA A 82 -0.79 -11.79 6.62
N ALA A 83 0.11 -11.75 7.60
CA ALA A 83 -0.17 -11.37 8.97
C ALA A 83 0.60 -10.08 9.28
N GLU A 84 -0.05 -9.17 9.98
CA GLU A 84 0.67 -8.05 10.57
C GLU A 84 1.66 -8.60 11.62
N PRO A 85 2.88 -8.08 11.73
CA PRO A 85 3.82 -8.48 12.77
C PRO A 85 3.16 -8.35 14.16
N SER A 86 2.89 -9.48 14.80
CA SER A 86 2.25 -9.56 16.11
C SER A 86 3.07 -8.78 17.15
N ALA A 87 2.40 -7.87 17.86
CA ALA A 87 2.87 -7.13 19.04
C ALA A 87 3.92 -6.03 18.82
N ALA A 88 3.49 -4.94 18.18
CA ALA A 88 3.80 -3.61 18.71
C ALA A 88 2.48 -3.03 19.21
N PRO A 89 2.34 -2.56 20.48
CA PRO A 89 1.18 -1.75 20.84
C PRO A 89 1.05 -0.64 19.80
N ARG A 90 -0.16 -0.20 19.46
CA ARG A 90 -0.42 0.83 18.43
C ARG A 90 0.37 2.16 18.66
N GLY A 91 1.13 2.28 19.76
CA GLY A 91 2.13 3.31 20.07
C GLY A 91 3.62 2.90 20.03
N ALA A 92 4.04 1.63 20.02
CA ALA A 92 5.46 1.27 19.90
C ALA A 92 6.03 1.58 18.50
N TRP A 93 5.19 1.54 17.46
CA TRP A 93 5.57 2.09 16.16
C TRP A 93 5.73 3.63 16.22
N ARG A 94 4.92 4.35 17.03
CA ARG A 94 5.07 5.81 17.24
C ARG A 94 6.40 6.18 17.92
N LEU A 95 6.85 5.39 18.89
CA LEU A 95 8.09 5.64 19.63
C LEU A 95 9.34 5.25 18.83
N ARG A 96 9.24 4.24 17.96
CA ARG A 96 10.36 3.76 17.13
C ARG A 96 10.44 4.42 15.74
N HIS A 97 9.33 4.98 15.24
CA HIS A 97 9.20 5.47 13.85
C HIS A 97 8.54 6.85 13.69
N GLY A 98 8.29 7.59 14.79
CA GLY A 98 7.60 8.88 14.74
C GLY A 98 6.09 8.74 14.49
N ALA A 99 5.29 9.67 15.01
CA ALA A 99 3.82 9.60 14.98
C ALA A 99 3.24 9.64 13.55
N PRO A 100 2.35 8.70 13.15
CA PRO A 100 1.43 8.94 12.04
C PRO A 100 0.07 9.42 12.56
N ALA A 101 -0.56 10.30 11.78
CA ALA A 101 -1.92 10.77 12.02
C ALA A 101 -2.92 9.75 11.45
N ALA A 102 -3.62 9.02 12.34
CA ALA A 102 -4.77 8.15 12.04
C ALA A 102 -4.54 7.06 10.95
N PRO A 103 -5.38 6.01 10.87
CA PRO A 103 -5.28 4.99 9.82
C PRO A 103 -5.63 5.50 8.40
N ALA A 104 -5.59 6.81 8.16
CA ALA A 104 -5.90 7.44 6.87
C ALA A 104 -4.79 8.36 6.31
N ALA A 105 -3.71 8.63 7.05
CA ALA A 105 -2.66 9.53 6.57
C ALA A 105 -1.27 9.09 7.04
N ARG A 106 -0.81 7.95 6.51
CA ARG A 106 0.63 7.68 6.43
C ARG A 106 1.22 8.59 5.34
N PRO A 107 2.44 9.11 5.53
CA PRO A 107 2.99 10.07 4.59
C PRO A 107 3.17 9.41 3.22
N ARG A 108 2.53 9.99 2.20
CA ARG A 108 2.71 9.58 0.80
C ARG A 108 4.12 9.95 0.37
N ALA A 109 4.80 9.06 -0.34
CA ALA A 109 5.81 9.50 -1.29
C ALA A 109 5.06 9.64 -2.64
N HIS A 110 4.66 10.85 -3.04
CA HIS A 110 4.43 11.15 -4.46
C HIS A 110 5.82 11.39 -5.10
N GLU A 111 6.12 11.12 -6.37
CA GLU A 111 5.34 10.70 -7.54
C GLU A 111 5.81 9.31 -8.02
N HIS A 112 4.89 8.34 -8.06
CA HIS A 112 5.08 7.04 -8.72
C HIS A 112 6.31 6.24 -8.27
N GLY A 113 6.68 6.31 -7.00
CA GLY A 113 7.83 5.58 -6.50
C GLY A 113 7.56 4.94 -5.15
N LEU A 114 7.95 3.68 -4.98
CA LEU A 114 7.57 2.80 -3.87
C LEU A 114 6.06 2.64 -3.64
N GLN A 115 5.19 3.13 -4.52
CA GLN A 115 3.75 2.96 -4.40
C GLN A 115 3.31 1.59 -4.89
N ARG A 116 2.18 1.08 -4.40
CA ARG A 116 1.55 -0.13 -4.95
C ARG A 116 0.04 0.10 -4.95
N THR A 117 -0.48 0.40 -6.12
CA THR A 117 -1.90 0.66 -6.33
C THR A 117 -2.66 -0.66 -6.33
N CYS A 118 -3.77 -0.72 -5.59
CA CYS A 118 -4.75 -1.80 -5.72
C CYS A 118 -5.92 -1.29 -6.56
N SER A 119 -6.20 -1.93 -7.70
CA SER A 119 -7.40 -1.67 -8.49
C SER A 119 -8.40 -2.79 -8.30
N ALA A 120 -9.62 -2.45 -7.89
CA ALA A 120 -10.72 -3.39 -7.74
C ALA A 120 -11.78 -3.17 -8.83
N HIS A 121 -12.05 -4.21 -9.62
CA HIS A 121 -13.05 -4.20 -10.69
C HIS A 121 -14.20 -5.12 -10.33
N ARG A 122 -15.43 -4.62 -10.44
CA ARG A 122 -16.60 -5.44 -10.14
C ARG A 122 -16.72 -6.57 -11.15
N ASN A 123 -16.91 -7.79 -10.67
CA ASN A 123 -17.21 -8.93 -11.52
C ASN A 123 -18.73 -8.97 -11.79
N TYR A 124 -19.13 -8.78 -13.04
CA TYR A 124 -20.54 -8.83 -13.46
C TYR A 124 -20.97 -10.23 -13.93
N ASN A 125 -20.06 -11.21 -13.96
CA ASN A 125 -20.34 -12.57 -14.45
C ASN A 125 -20.83 -13.55 -13.37
N SER A 126 -21.12 -13.09 -12.15
CA SER A 126 -21.76 -13.92 -11.13
C SER A 126 -23.25 -14.09 -11.45
N HIS A 127 -23.58 -15.11 -12.23
CA HIS A 127 -24.93 -15.67 -12.36
C HIS A 127 -25.09 -16.87 -11.42
#